data_AF-A0A959ZNI8-F1
#
_entry.id   AF-A0A959ZNI8-F1
#
_cell.length_a   1.000
_cell.length_b   1.000
_cell.length_c   1.000
_cell.angle_alpha   90.00
_cell.angle_beta   90.00
_cell.angle_gamma   90.00
#
_symmetry.space_group_name_H-M   'P 1'
#
loop_
_entity.id
_entity.type
_entity.pdbx_description
1 polymer ?
#
loop_
_entity_poly.entity_id
_entity_poly.type
_entity_poly.pdbx_seq_one_letter_code
_entity_poly.pdbx_strand_id
1 'polypeptide(L)'
;ERTDATATIRVRAAVQTVDGQWTYTSWRTLPSSIGTYDVLLGDVTFPAVERGNQRSTLRIEATASTAAVVRVYRINPIPTEVVYGVARQKVGGTPSSFDGFDTFDQTAGPLVGAFTTNGVGAATNASPIVITSNSHGLSNGDTVFIEKVGGNTAANGIWTVAGVTTNTFQLSGSTGNGAYTSGGTISKSGKTATIGGKWYGTGNVGASAANALQVEATGHTAQRTINNDSSARAGAFALVGAAVTTTVISATVKFSTPDTSGNYEKNRLGLLARYVDASNYLSLTLSPCLGTSASQLNLTKVIGGIETGQYQGFSAYFAVSGFAHRLRLEVDANGTFRAYWSEILILSGVDADLASGGTLASGRRGLYDSWAGSSITTTRNYDDFEALAAPPVNYPLFSGRSCEIAHDHAIREASAGTNWAPMARYRGRRLYIPPAGPAGLKTRLVLKDRRTDVDGGVADSADTARSATLYVTPRYLVVP
;
A
#
# COMPACT_ATOMS: atom_id res chain seq x y z
N GLU A 1 -42.03 -3.79 -7.35
CA GLU A 1 -43.44 -3.53 -6.95
C GLU A 1 -44.37 -3.92 -8.08
N ARG A 2 -45.46 -4.60 -7.72
CA ARG A 2 -46.59 -4.93 -8.58
C ARG A 2 -47.74 -3.98 -8.26
N THR A 3 -48.20 -3.23 -9.25
CA THR A 3 -49.29 -2.24 -9.12
C THR A 3 -50.62 -2.69 -9.74
N ASP A 4 -50.65 -3.85 -10.40
CA ASP A 4 -51.85 -4.41 -11.04
C ASP A 4 -51.99 -5.91 -10.70
N ALA A 5 -53.14 -6.30 -10.15
CA ALA A 5 -53.44 -7.69 -9.78
C ALA A 5 -53.80 -8.59 -10.98
N THR A 6 -54.15 -8.03 -12.14
CA THR A 6 -54.64 -8.77 -13.32
C THR A 6 -53.53 -9.27 -14.25
N ALA A 7 -52.33 -8.67 -14.19
CA ALA A 7 -51.21 -9.00 -15.05
C ALA A 7 -50.32 -10.11 -14.47
N THR A 8 -50.00 -11.17 -15.20
CA THR A 8 -48.94 -12.10 -14.78
C THR A 8 -47.58 -11.44 -15.04
N ILE A 9 -46.90 -11.01 -13.97
CA ILE A 9 -45.58 -10.37 -14.06
C ILE A 9 -44.48 -11.42 -13.84
N ARG A 10 -43.52 -11.48 -14.76
CA ARG A 10 -42.30 -12.29 -14.61
C ARG A 10 -41.08 -11.39 -14.69
N VAL A 11 -40.06 -11.71 -13.89
CA VAL A 11 -38.78 -11.00 -13.86
C VAL A 11 -37.62 -11.97 -14.03
N ARG A 12 -36.54 -11.53 -14.65
CA ARG A 12 -35.27 -12.27 -14.73
C ARG A 12 -34.08 -11.33 -14.75
N ALA A 13 -32.90 -11.86 -14.47
CA ALA A 13 -31.65 -11.17 -14.74
C ALA A 13 -31.13 -11.56 -16.13
N ALA A 14 -30.55 -10.58 -16.83
CA ALA A 14 -29.83 -10.80 -18.06
C ALA A 14 -28.44 -10.17 -17.94
N VAL A 15 -27.40 -10.89 -18.36
CA VAL A 15 -26.03 -10.38 -18.36
C VAL A 15 -25.36 -10.58 -19.71
N GLN A 16 -24.55 -9.60 -20.10
CA GLN A 16 -23.77 -9.60 -21.32
C GLN A 16 -22.39 -9.04 -21.00
N THR A 17 -21.38 -9.52 -21.71
CA THR A 17 -20.03 -8.97 -21.68
C THR A 17 -19.65 -8.65 -23.13
N VAL A 18 -19.23 -7.39 -23.40
CA VAL A 18 -18.74 -6.91 -24.71
C VAL A 18 -19.72 -7.07 -25.86
N ASP A 19 -20.79 -6.29 -25.94
CA ASP A 19 -21.80 -6.34 -27.04
C ASP A 19 -22.18 -7.77 -27.52
N GLY A 20 -21.93 -8.80 -26.69
CA GLY A 20 -21.93 -10.21 -27.07
C GLY A 20 -23.30 -10.85 -26.87
N GLN A 21 -23.37 -12.17 -26.77
CA GLN A 21 -24.67 -12.80 -26.53
C GLN A 21 -25.12 -12.59 -25.07
N TRP A 22 -26.37 -12.18 -24.90
CA TRP A 22 -27.01 -12.12 -23.58
C TRP A 22 -27.20 -13.52 -23.02
N THR A 23 -26.83 -13.70 -21.75
CA THR A 23 -27.17 -14.87 -20.95
C THR A 23 -28.24 -14.50 -19.95
N TYR A 24 -29.12 -15.44 -19.63
CA TYR A 24 -30.36 -15.16 -18.91
C TYR A 24 -30.53 -16.13 -17.76
N THR A 25 -31.02 -15.62 -16.63
CA THR A 25 -31.59 -16.50 -15.60
C THR A 25 -33.01 -16.92 -15.98
N SER A 26 -33.49 -17.99 -15.36
CA SER A 26 -34.87 -18.45 -15.52
C SER A 26 -35.86 -17.38 -15.07
N TRP A 27 -36.98 -17.26 -15.78
CA TRP A 27 -38.07 -16.36 -15.39
C TRP A 27 -38.63 -16.73 -14.01
N ARG A 28 -38.75 -15.72 -13.14
CA ARG A 28 -39.43 -15.81 -11.84
C ARG A 28 -40.76 -15.09 -11.91
N THR A 29 -41.85 -15.78 -11.62
CA THR A 29 -43.18 -15.18 -11.56
C THR A 29 -43.38 -14.49 -10.22
N LEU A 30 -43.80 -13.22 -10.24
CA LEU A 30 -44.17 -12.51 -9.02
C LEU A 30 -45.51 -13.04 -8.47
N PRO A 31 -45.73 -12.99 -7.14
CA PRO A 31 -47.04 -13.26 -6.57
C PRO A 31 -48.15 -12.40 -7.20
N SER A 32 -49.38 -12.91 -7.17
CA SER A 32 -50.55 -12.29 -7.84
C SER A 32 -51.09 -11.04 -7.12
N SER A 33 -50.84 -10.91 -5.82
CA SER A 33 -51.26 -9.76 -5.01
C SER A 33 -50.51 -8.48 -5.39
N ILE A 34 -51.14 -7.33 -5.18
CA ILE A 34 -50.46 -6.01 -5.27
C ILE A 34 -49.48 -5.88 -4.10
N GLY A 35 -48.26 -5.41 -4.35
CA GLY A 35 -47.25 -5.26 -3.30
C GLY A 35 -45.79 -5.24 -3.77
N THR A 36 -44.88 -5.20 -2.80
CA THR A 36 -43.42 -5.28 -3.00
C THR A 36 -42.93 -6.66 -2.60
N TYR A 37 -42.04 -7.23 -3.41
CA TYR A 37 -41.55 -8.59 -3.25
C TYR A 37 -40.03 -8.60 -3.37
N ASP A 38 -39.39 -9.36 -2.50
CA ASP A 38 -37.99 -9.76 -2.64
C ASP A 38 -37.94 -11.05 -3.47
N VAL A 39 -37.16 -11.04 -4.54
CA VAL A 39 -37.12 -12.14 -5.51
C VAL A 39 -35.68 -12.53 -5.79
N LEU A 40 -35.34 -13.78 -5.50
CA LEU A 40 -34.06 -14.36 -5.88
C LEU A 40 -34.07 -14.74 -7.37
N LEU A 41 -33.33 -13.97 -8.17
CA LEU A 41 -33.28 -14.15 -9.63
C LEU A 41 -32.32 -15.27 -10.08
N GLY A 42 -31.61 -15.92 -9.15
CA GLY A 42 -30.64 -16.98 -9.41
C GLY A 42 -29.24 -16.43 -9.70
N ASP A 43 -28.35 -17.34 -10.09
CA ASP A 43 -26.94 -17.03 -10.32
C ASP A 43 -26.71 -16.47 -11.72
N VAL A 44 -25.88 -15.44 -11.82
CA VAL A 44 -25.41 -14.87 -13.08
C VAL A 44 -23.89 -14.99 -13.14
N THR A 45 -23.38 -15.45 -14.28
CA THR A 45 -21.94 -15.53 -14.51
C THR A 45 -21.55 -14.49 -15.54
N PHE A 46 -20.59 -13.62 -15.19
CA PHE A 46 -19.93 -12.77 -16.17
C PHE A 46 -18.75 -13.55 -16.76
N PRO A 47 -18.71 -13.77 -18.09
CA PRO A 47 -17.53 -14.33 -18.75
C PRO A 47 -16.28 -13.51 -18.41
N ALA A 48 -15.12 -14.17 -18.38
CA ALA A 48 -13.85 -13.49 -18.20
C ALA A 48 -13.66 -12.40 -19.28
N VAL A 49 -13.33 -11.20 -18.82
CA VAL A 49 -13.09 -10.04 -19.67
C VAL A 49 -11.63 -10.09 -20.14
N GLU A 50 -11.40 -10.20 -21.45
CA GLU A 50 -10.05 -10.07 -22.02
C GLU A 50 -9.67 -8.58 -22.17
N ARG A 51 -8.37 -8.26 -22.16
CA ARG A 51 -7.85 -6.88 -22.10
C ARG A 51 -8.55 -5.93 -23.10
N GLY A 52 -9.07 -4.80 -22.61
CA GLY A 52 -9.60 -3.71 -23.45
C GLY A 52 -10.65 -2.84 -22.75
N ASN A 53 -11.31 -1.94 -23.49
CA ASN A 53 -12.49 -1.19 -23.04
C ASN A 53 -13.75 -2.06 -23.21
N GLN A 54 -13.80 -3.15 -22.46
CA GLN A 54 -14.92 -4.07 -22.44
C GLN A 54 -15.91 -3.64 -21.36
N ARG A 55 -17.22 -3.78 -21.62
CA ARG A 55 -18.29 -3.47 -20.66
C ARG A 55 -19.08 -4.74 -20.38
N SER A 56 -19.32 -5.01 -19.10
CA SER A 56 -20.30 -6.01 -18.66
C SER A 56 -21.56 -5.28 -18.22
N THR A 57 -22.70 -5.73 -18.72
CA THR A 57 -24.00 -5.13 -18.43
C THR A 57 -24.88 -6.16 -17.75
N LEU A 58 -25.36 -5.83 -16.55
CA LEU A 58 -26.48 -6.50 -15.89
C LEU A 58 -27.73 -5.67 -16.12
N ARG A 59 -28.81 -6.32 -16.57
CA ARG A 59 -30.13 -5.71 -16.59
C ARG A 59 -31.16 -6.63 -15.97
N ILE A 60 -32.20 -6.01 -15.42
CA ILE A 60 -33.40 -6.71 -14.98
C ILE A 60 -34.44 -6.57 -16.08
N GLU A 61 -34.92 -7.70 -16.56
CA GLU A 61 -36.01 -7.74 -17.52
C GLU A 61 -37.29 -8.11 -16.80
N ALA A 62 -38.38 -7.47 -17.21
CA ALA A 62 -39.71 -7.80 -16.76
C ALA A 62 -40.64 -7.96 -17.96
N THR A 63 -41.56 -8.92 -17.87
CA THR A 63 -42.67 -9.10 -18.81
C THR A 63 -43.97 -9.18 -18.05
N ALA A 64 -45.05 -8.71 -18.67
CA ALA A 64 -46.40 -8.76 -18.12
C ALA A 64 -47.36 -9.32 -19.20
N SER A 65 -48.36 -10.10 -18.79
CA SER A 65 -49.37 -10.63 -19.72
C SER A 65 -50.33 -9.56 -20.29
N THR A 66 -50.36 -8.39 -19.66
CA THR A 66 -51.10 -7.19 -20.05
C THR A 66 -50.23 -5.96 -19.73
N ALA A 67 -50.58 -4.78 -20.25
CA ALA A 67 -49.79 -3.56 -20.03
C ALA A 67 -49.70 -3.22 -18.52
N ALA A 68 -48.51 -3.34 -17.93
CA ALA A 68 -48.27 -3.08 -16.52
C ALA A 68 -46.90 -2.43 -16.31
N VAL A 69 -46.77 -1.62 -15.25
CA VAL A 69 -45.52 -0.98 -14.86
C VAL A 69 -44.84 -1.83 -13.80
N VAL A 70 -43.55 -2.15 -14.01
CA VAL A 70 -42.71 -2.80 -12.99
C VAL A 70 -41.69 -1.78 -12.50
N ARG A 71 -41.73 -1.48 -11.19
CA ARG A 71 -40.75 -0.62 -10.52
C ARG A 71 -39.75 -1.45 -9.73
N VAL A 72 -38.46 -1.22 -9.99
CA VAL A 72 -37.33 -1.83 -9.28
C VAL A 72 -36.76 -0.79 -8.32
N TYR A 73 -36.88 -1.05 -7.02
CA TYR A 73 -36.41 -0.12 -5.98
C TYR A 73 -34.98 -0.37 -5.54
N ARG A 74 -34.58 -1.64 -5.45
CA ARG A 74 -33.25 -2.05 -5.00
C ARG A 74 -32.81 -3.30 -5.76
N ILE A 75 -31.54 -3.34 -6.12
CA ILE A 75 -30.85 -4.54 -6.63
C ILE A 75 -29.78 -4.86 -5.59
N ASN A 76 -29.79 -6.08 -5.06
CA ASN A 76 -28.84 -6.52 -4.04
C ASN A 76 -28.04 -7.74 -4.52
N PRO A 77 -26.81 -7.55 -5.06
CA PRO A 77 -25.93 -8.67 -5.38
C PRO A 77 -25.41 -9.29 -4.07
N ILE A 78 -25.66 -10.60 -3.88
CA ILE A 78 -25.12 -11.41 -2.78
C ILE A 78 -23.87 -12.09 -3.35
N PRO A 79 -22.65 -11.93 -2.78
CA PRO A 79 -22.32 -11.88 -1.35
C PRO A 79 -22.05 -10.47 -0.82
N THR A 80 -22.77 -10.07 0.23
CA THR A 80 -22.74 -8.74 0.84
C THR A 80 -21.81 -8.63 2.06
N GLU A 81 -20.71 -9.38 2.11
CA GLU A 81 -19.74 -9.27 3.21
C GLU A 81 -18.38 -8.86 2.65
N VAL A 82 -18.06 -7.59 2.88
CA VAL A 82 -16.74 -6.94 2.84
C VAL A 82 -15.68 -7.62 1.98
N VAL A 83 -15.76 -7.46 0.67
CA VAL A 83 -14.55 -7.34 -0.16
C VAL A 83 -14.85 -6.28 -1.21
N TYR A 84 -14.57 -5.01 -0.86
CA TYR A 84 -14.08 -4.08 -1.89
C TYR A 84 -12.72 -4.60 -2.36
N GLY A 85 -12.73 -5.70 -3.09
CA GLY A 85 -11.70 -6.02 -4.06
C GLY A 85 -11.97 -5.05 -5.19
N VAL A 86 -11.48 -3.83 -5.04
CA VAL A 86 -11.49 -2.86 -6.13
C VAL A 86 -10.54 -3.43 -7.19
N ALA A 87 -11.02 -4.36 -8.01
CA ALA A 87 -10.48 -4.59 -9.33
C ALA A 87 -10.87 -3.39 -10.20
N ARG A 88 -10.33 -2.20 -9.86
CA ARG A 88 -9.99 -1.23 -10.88
C ARG A 88 -8.79 -1.81 -11.62
N GLN A 89 -9.03 -2.82 -12.45
CA GLN A 89 -8.03 -3.25 -13.42
C GLN A 89 -7.92 -2.12 -14.44
N LYS A 90 -6.86 -1.32 -14.30
CA LYS A 90 -6.30 -0.60 -15.43
C LYS A 90 -4.94 -1.19 -15.69
N VAL A 91 -4.75 -1.71 -16.91
CA VAL A 91 -3.46 -2.19 -17.43
C VAL A 91 -2.33 -1.26 -16.97
N GLY A 92 -1.45 -1.82 -16.16
CA GLY A 92 -0.47 -1.11 -15.34
C GLY A 92 -0.18 -1.87 -14.04
N GLY A 93 0.31 -3.10 -14.17
CA GLY A 93 0.88 -3.92 -13.10
C GLY A 93 -0.14 -4.58 -12.16
N THR A 94 -0.24 -5.92 -12.19
CA THR A 94 -0.65 -6.67 -11.01
C THR A 94 0.45 -6.52 -9.96
N PRO A 95 0.16 -6.36 -8.66
CA PRO A 95 1.14 -6.70 -7.63
C PRO A 95 1.66 -8.11 -7.94
N SER A 96 2.95 -8.26 -8.18
CA SER A 96 3.53 -9.55 -8.58
C SER A 96 3.50 -10.58 -7.43
N SER A 97 3.32 -10.12 -6.19
CA SER A 97 3.25 -10.93 -4.98
C SER A 97 2.45 -10.22 -3.87
N PHE A 98 1.78 -11.01 -3.03
CA PHE A 98 1.35 -10.62 -1.70
C PHE A 98 2.49 -10.93 -0.74
N ASP A 99 2.88 -9.94 0.04
CA ASP A 99 3.97 -10.10 0.99
C ASP A 99 3.48 -10.12 2.45
N GLY A 100 2.28 -9.61 2.69
CA GLY A 100 1.54 -9.79 3.94
C GLY A 100 0.09 -9.34 3.79
N PHE A 101 -0.82 -10.12 4.34
CA PHE A 101 -2.22 -9.73 4.57
C PHE A 101 -2.67 -10.38 5.87
N ASP A 102 -3.30 -9.59 6.73
CA ASP A 102 -3.74 -10.04 8.05
C ASP A 102 -4.93 -9.18 8.48
N THR A 103 -6.08 -9.82 8.70
CA THR A 103 -7.25 -9.22 9.34
C THR A 103 -7.17 -9.37 10.86
N PHE A 104 -6.08 -9.91 11.39
CA PHE A 104 -5.87 -10.22 12.81
C PHE A 104 -6.98 -11.09 13.45
N ASP A 105 -7.77 -11.78 12.64
CA ASP A 105 -8.79 -12.75 13.03
C ASP A 105 -8.15 -14.08 13.43
N GLN A 106 -7.73 -14.15 14.70
CA GLN A 106 -7.16 -15.36 15.27
C GLN A 106 -7.11 -15.31 16.80
N THR A 107 -6.66 -16.42 17.41
CA THR A 107 -6.44 -16.54 18.85
C THR A 107 -5.58 -15.41 19.39
N ALA A 108 -6.01 -14.82 20.52
CA ALA A 108 -5.30 -13.74 21.18
C ALA A 108 -3.86 -14.11 21.52
N GLY A 109 -3.01 -13.08 21.53
CA GLY A 109 -1.62 -13.22 21.94
C GLY A 109 -0.75 -12.16 21.32
N PRO A 110 0.52 -12.12 21.71
CA PRO A 110 1.43 -11.12 21.19
C PRO A 110 1.60 -11.30 19.67
N LEU A 111 1.59 -10.19 18.94
CA LEU A 111 2.08 -10.11 17.57
C LEU A 111 3.61 -10.24 17.55
N VAL A 112 4.22 -10.92 18.51
CA VAL A 112 5.65 -10.92 18.78
C VAL A 112 6.30 -12.10 18.13
N GLY A 113 7.48 -11.80 17.60
CA GLY A 113 8.53 -12.77 17.52
C GLY A 113 9.39 -12.73 18.76
N ALA A 114 9.43 -13.84 19.50
CA ALA A 114 9.86 -13.88 20.90
C ALA A 114 11.16 -13.08 21.12
N PHE A 115 11.10 -11.99 21.87
CA PHE A 115 12.31 -11.27 22.24
C PHE A 115 13.23 -12.19 23.04
N THR A 116 14.51 -12.22 22.68
CA THR A 116 15.51 -12.77 23.61
C THR A 116 15.80 -11.69 24.64
N THR A 117 15.78 -12.03 25.93
CA THR A 117 15.76 -11.02 27.00
C THR A 117 17.04 -10.18 27.12
N ASN A 118 18.12 -10.52 26.40
CA ASN A 118 19.48 -10.11 26.80
C ASN A 118 20.25 -9.25 25.79
N GLY A 119 19.60 -8.75 24.72
CA GLY A 119 20.20 -7.79 23.77
C GLY A 119 21.47 -8.32 23.07
N VAL A 120 22.18 -7.45 22.34
CA VAL A 120 23.49 -7.77 21.75
C VAL A 120 24.60 -7.21 22.65
N GLY A 121 25.44 -8.07 23.20
CA GLY A 121 26.63 -7.68 23.97
C GLY A 121 27.89 -7.49 23.10
N ALA A 122 27.94 -8.12 21.92
CA ALA A 122 29.00 -7.91 20.92
C ALA A 122 28.57 -8.46 19.55
N ALA A 123 29.16 -7.92 18.47
CA ALA A 123 29.04 -8.43 17.11
C ALA A 123 30.41 -8.46 16.42
N THR A 124 30.94 -9.64 16.09
CA THR A 124 32.30 -9.76 15.53
C THR A 124 32.41 -9.19 14.11
N ASN A 125 33.51 -8.51 13.80
CA ASN A 125 33.83 -8.07 12.43
C ASN A 125 34.40 -9.24 11.61
N ALA A 126 33.58 -10.25 11.34
CA ALA A 126 33.96 -11.49 10.67
C ALA A 126 32.86 -11.97 9.69
N SER A 127 33.15 -13.03 8.94
CA SER A 127 32.18 -13.73 8.09
C SER A 127 32.16 -15.22 8.45
N PRO A 128 31.07 -15.76 9.03
CA PRO A 128 29.88 -15.06 9.50
C PRO A 128 30.11 -14.21 10.76
N ILE A 129 29.29 -13.17 10.94
CA ILE A 129 29.18 -12.38 12.17
C ILE A 129 28.70 -13.29 13.31
N VAL A 130 29.40 -13.25 14.44
CA VAL A 130 29.01 -13.90 15.69
C VAL A 130 28.45 -12.86 16.64
N ILE A 131 27.22 -13.07 17.06
CA ILE A 131 26.53 -12.27 18.08
C ILE A 131 26.79 -12.88 19.44
N THR A 132 27.21 -12.06 20.39
CA THR A 132 27.19 -12.41 21.81
C THR A 132 25.90 -11.88 22.42
N SER A 133 25.10 -12.77 22.99
CA SER A 133 23.87 -12.47 23.72
C SER A 133 23.71 -13.51 24.81
N ASN A 134 23.98 -13.14 26.06
CA ASN A 134 23.99 -14.13 27.14
C ASN A 134 22.63 -14.79 27.29
N SER A 135 22.54 -16.10 27.51
CA SER A 135 21.29 -16.83 27.75
C SER A 135 20.15 -16.48 26.76
N HIS A 136 20.46 -16.38 25.47
CA HIS A 136 19.52 -15.88 24.46
C HIS A 136 18.35 -16.84 24.15
N GLY A 137 18.44 -18.13 24.50
CA GLY A 137 17.35 -19.10 24.33
C GLY A 137 16.98 -19.41 22.88
N LEU A 138 17.90 -19.18 21.94
CA LEU A 138 17.72 -19.43 20.50
C LEU A 138 18.26 -20.82 20.16
N SER A 139 17.76 -21.41 19.09
CA SER A 139 18.23 -22.66 18.50
C SER A 139 18.69 -22.46 17.06
N ASN A 140 19.56 -23.36 16.57
CA ASN A 140 19.94 -23.36 15.16
C ASN A 140 18.69 -23.49 14.27
N GLY A 141 18.63 -22.70 13.19
CA GLY A 141 17.48 -22.61 12.31
C GLY A 141 16.41 -21.61 12.75
N ASP A 142 16.49 -21.06 13.96
CA ASP A 142 15.66 -19.92 14.34
C ASP A 142 15.91 -18.75 13.38
N THR A 143 14.86 -17.98 13.11
CA THR A 143 14.98 -16.71 12.39
C THR A 143 14.92 -15.59 13.41
N VAL A 144 15.92 -14.71 13.39
CA VAL A 144 15.98 -13.53 14.27
C VAL A 144 16.00 -12.26 13.46
N PHE A 145 15.36 -11.22 13.98
CA PHE A 145 15.51 -9.85 13.56
C PHE A 145 16.39 -9.11 14.56
N ILE A 146 17.50 -8.54 14.08
CA ILE A 146 18.45 -7.77 14.87
C ILE A 146 18.43 -6.32 14.41
N GLU A 147 18.44 -5.38 15.35
CA GLU A 147 18.44 -3.95 15.06
C GLU A 147 19.24 -3.16 16.10
N LYS A 148 19.66 -1.93 15.75
CA LYS A 148 20.43 -1.00 16.59
C LYS A 148 21.83 -1.47 17.00
N VAL A 149 22.42 -2.39 16.26
CA VAL A 149 23.85 -2.71 16.41
C VAL A 149 24.66 -1.55 15.81
N GLY A 150 25.41 -0.86 16.65
CA GLY A 150 26.34 0.19 16.27
C GLY A 150 27.71 -0.37 15.86
N GLY A 151 28.38 0.34 14.95
CA GLY A 151 29.73 0.02 14.49
C GLY A 151 29.78 -1.12 13.48
N ASN A 152 29.37 -2.34 13.86
CA ASN A 152 29.18 -3.46 12.94
C ASN A 152 27.72 -3.51 12.46
N THR A 153 27.31 -2.51 11.69
CA THR A 153 25.91 -2.32 11.28
C THR A 153 25.40 -3.40 10.34
N ALA A 154 26.30 -4.19 9.73
CA ALA A 154 25.94 -5.35 8.92
C ALA A 154 25.28 -6.48 9.74
N ALA A 155 25.32 -6.43 11.07
CA ALA A 155 24.56 -7.33 11.93
C ALA A 155 23.06 -7.02 11.97
N ASN A 156 22.63 -5.82 11.58
CA ASN A 156 21.22 -5.44 11.57
C ASN A 156 20.51 -6.13 10.38
N GLY A 157 19.33 -6.71 10.61
CA GLY A 157 18.58 -7.43 9.57
C GLY A 157 17.89 -8.69 10.08
N ILE A 158 17.33 -9.49 9.16
CA ILE A 158 16.86 -10.85 9.49
C ILE A 158 17.97 -11.83 9.18
N TRP A 159 18.20 -12.75 10.11
CA TRP A 159 19.21 -13.78 9.99
C TRP A 159 18.65 -15.13 10.37
N THR A 160 19.10 -16.16 9.65
CA THR A 160 19.00 -17.53 10.15
C THR A 160 20.13 -17.75 11.15
N VAL A 161 19.74 -18.15 12.36
CA VAL A 161 20.64 -18.47 13.47
C VAL A 161 21.36 -19.78 13.18
N ALA A 162 22.69 -19.78 13.33
CA ALA A 162 23.54 -20.98 13.24
C ALA A 162 24.60 -20.97 14.35
N GLY A 163 25.35 -22.06 14.52
CA GLY A 163 26.47 -22.13 15.47
C GLY A 163 26.12 -21.74 16.92
N VAL A 164 24.89 -22.03 17.36
CA VAL A 164 24.39 -21.65 18.69
C VAL A 164 25.20 -22.28 19.81
N THR A 165 25.58 -21.46 20.79
CA THR A 165 26.01 -21.84 22.12
C THR A 165 25.08 -21.23 23.17
N THR A 166 25.40 -21.35 24.47
CA THR A 166 24.60 -20.72 25.53
C THR A 166 24.55 -19.19 25.43
N ASN A 167 25.63 -18.56 24.95
CA ASN A 167 25.81 -17.10 25.00
C ASN A 167 26.13 -16.47 23.64
N THR A 168 26.23 -17.27 22.58
CA THR A 168 26.59 -16.79 21.25
C THR A 168 25.85 -17.53 20.15
N PHE A 169 25.68 -16.87 19.01
CA PHE A 169 25.19 -17.49 17.79
C PHE A 169 25.73 -16.76 16.55
N GLN A 170 25.71 -17.44 15.41
CA GLN A 170 26.17 -16.93 14.12
C GLN A 170 25.00 -16.45 13.27
N LEU A 171 25.24 -15.41 12.47
CA LEU A 171 24.31 -14.91 11.46
C LEU A 171 24.67 -15.54 10.11
N SER A 172 23.88 -16.49 9.63
CA SER A 172 24.18 -17.23 8.41
C SER A 172 24.31 -16.30 7.20
N GLY A 173 25.40 -16.44 6.44
CA GLY A 173 25.66 -15.66 5.21
C GLY A 173 26.04 -14.19 5.44
N SER A 174 26.29 -13.77 6.68
CA SER A 174 26.67 -12.38 6.99
C SER A 174 28.15 -12.07 6.74
N THR A 175 28.44 -10.80 6.52
CA THR A 175 29.81 -10.25 6.40
C THR A 175 29.90 -8.99 7.24
N GLY A 176 30.76 -9.00 8.26
CA GLY A 176 31.01 -7.83 9.12
C GLY A 176 31.54 -6.63 8.35
N ASN A 177 31.16 -5.43 8.78
CA ASN A 177 31.53 -4.18 8.12
C ASN A 177 32.22 -3.17 9.06
N GLY A 178 32.60 -3.59 10.27
CA GLY A 178 33.19 -2.71 11.28
C GLY A 178 33.26 -3.36 12.65
N ALA A 179 33.94 -2.69 13.58
CA ALA A 179 33.97 -3.10 14.97
C ALA A 179 32.65 -2.74 15.67
N TYR A 180 32.09 -3.65 16.47
CA TYR A 180 30.93 -3.36 17.31
C TYR A 180 31.23 -2.21 18.28
N THR A 181 30.30 -1.26 18.42
CA THR A 181 30.41 -0.16 19.38
C THR A 181 29.41 -0.29 20.53
N SER A 182 28.12 -0.41 20.23
CA SER A 182 27.07 -0.44 21.24
C SER A 182 25.73 -0.91 20.68
N GLY A 183 24.76 -1.08 21.59
CA GLY A 183 23.36 -1.33 21.25
C GLY A 183 23.10 -2.75 20.75
N GLY A 184 21.96 -2.92 20.11
CA GLY A 184 21.52 -4.17 19.52
C GLY A 184 20.41 -4.86 20.32
N THR A 185 19.30 -5.12 19.63
CA THR A 185 18.20 -5.95 20.13
C THR A 185 17.96 -7.11 19.20
N ILE A 186 17.52 -8.23 19.77
CA ILE A 186 17.27 -9.46 19.04
C ILE A 186 15.82 -9.89 19.30
N SER A 187 15.07 -10.05 18.22
CA SER A 187 13.71 -10.59 18.22
C SER A 187 13.73 -11.92 17.46
N LYS A 188 13.31 -13.02 18.07
CA LYS A 188 12.99 -14.26 17.32
C LYS A 188 11.82 -13.99 16.38
N SER A 189 11.52 -14.85 15.41
CA SER A 189 10.39 -14.68 14.49
C SER A 189 9.03 -14.80 15.19
N GLY A 190 8.05 -13.99 14.75
CA GLY A 190 6.72 -13.90 15.34
C GLY A 190 5.60 -14.55 14.57
N LYS A 191 4.38 -14.24 15.02
CA LYS A 191 3.09 -14.69 14.46
C LYS A 191 3.15 -14.71 12.93
N THR A 192 2.70 -15.80 12.32
CA THR A 192 2.53 -15.91 10.86
C THR A 192 1.33 -15.06 10.43
N ALA A 193 1.46 -14.25 9.38
CA ALA A 193 0.32 -13.54 8.80
C ALA A 193 -0.50 -14.47 7.89
N THR A 194 -1.81 -14.20 7.75
CA THR A 194 -2.76 -15.06 7.04
C THR A 194 -2.37 -15.37 5.60
N ILE A 195 -1.90 -14.36 4.85
CA ILE A 195 -1.42 -14.54 3.47
C ILE A 195 -0.01 -13.94 3.37
N GLY A 196 0.97 -14.72 3.83
CA GLY A 196 2.41 -14.53 3.55
C GLY A 196 3.20 -13.79 4.64
N GLY A 197 4.46 -14.21 4.82
CA GLY A 197 5.40 -13.57 5.74
C GLY A 197 5.22 -13.95 7.22
N LYS A 198 6.21 -13.55 8.02
CA LYS A 198 6.13 -13.60 9.48
C LYS A 198 6.23 -12.18 10.01
N TRP A 199 5.56 -11.90 11.12
CA TRP A 199 5.69 -10.63 11.83
C TRP A 199 6.99 -10.60 12.66
N TYR A 200 7.70 -9.48 12.64
CA TYR A 200 8.96 -9.25 13.38
C TYR A 200 8.89 -7.92 14.18
N GLY A 201 9.59 -7.85 15.32
CA GLY A 201 9.97 -6.57 15.98
C GLY A 201 8.96 -5.86 16.89
N THR A 202 7.88 -6.50 17.35
CA THR A 202 6.66 -5.80 17.79
C THR A 202 6.64 -5.12 19.14
N GLY A 203 7.78 -4.82 19.76
CA GLY A 203 7.87 -4.16 21.06
C GLY A 203 8.96 -3.08 21.09
N ASN A 204 8.98 -2.28 22.14
CA ASN A 204 10.08 -1.34 22.37
C ASN A 204 11.40 -2.12 22.38
N VAL A 205 12.44 -1.50 21.86
CA VAL A 205 13.80 -2.04 21.93
C VAL A 205 14.17 -2.39 23.38
N GLY A 206 14.33 -3.68 23.65
CA GLY A 206 14.68 -4.22 24.97
C GLY A 206 13.49 -4.53 25.89
N ALA A 207 12.25 -4.52 25.38
CA ALA A 207 11.05 -4.78 26.18
C ALA A 207 10.54 -6.23 26.10
N SER A 208 9.74 -6.62 27.09
CA SER A 208 9.09 -7.93 27.13
C SER A 208 7.99 -8.05 26.07
N ALA A 209 7.60 -9.29 25.74
CA ALA A 209 6.49 -9.57 24.81
C ALA A 209 5.15 -8.94 25.25
N ALA A 210 4.98 -8.60 26.53
CA ALA A 210 3.81 -7.92 27.05
C ALA A 210 3.72 -6.45 26.59
N ASN A 211 4.86 -5.82 26.26
CA ASN A 211 4.92 -4.43 25.81
C ASN A 211 4.66 -4.24 24.31
N ALA A 212 4.42 -5.36 23.62
CA ALA A 212 4.26 -5.40 22.18
C ALA A 212 2.81 -5.18 21.71
N LEU A 213 2.63 -5.02 20.40
CA LEU A 213 1.33 -5.19 19.77
C LEU A 213 0.77 -6.59 20.11
N GLN A 214 -0.51 -6.65 20.49
CA GLN A 214 -1.22 -7.88 20.84
C GLN A 214 -2.37 -8.09 19.85
N VAL A 215 -2.58 -9.31 19.38
CA VAL A 215 -3.84 -9.70 18.75
C VAL A 215 -4.86 -9.98 19.83
N GLU A 216 -6.05 -9.44 19.67
CA GLU A 216 -7.18 -9.62 20.58
C GLU A 216 -8.18 -10.64 20.00
N ALA A 217 -8.78 -11.47 20.86
CA ALA A 217 -9.51 -12.67 20.45
C ALA A 217 -10.97 -12.43 20.02
N THR A 218 -11.58 -11.30 20.36
CA THR A 218 -13.02 -11.05 20.27
C THR A 218 -13.38 -9.99 19.24
N GLY A 219 -12.43 -9.15 18.88
CA GLY A 219 -12.55 -8.02 17.96
C GLY A 219 -11.55 -8.09 16.82
N HIS A 220 -10.78 -9.18 16.71
CA HIS A 220 -9.95 -9.53 15.56
C HIS A 220 -9.05 -8.38 15.13
N THR A 221 -8.42 -7.69 16.09
CA THR A 221 -7.51 -6.57 15.79
C THR A 221 -6.18 -6.75 16.48
N ALA A 222 -5.13 -6.20 15.87
CA ALA A 222 -3.91 -5.91 16.58
C ALA A 222 -4.13 -4.66 17.44
N GLN A 223 -3.67 -4.67 18.68
CA GLN A 223 -3.87 -3.58 19.62
C GLN A 223 -2.64 -3.31 20.49
N ARG A 224 -2.51 -2.05 20.93
CA ARG A 224 -1.55 -1.68 21.96
C ARG A 224 -2.13 -0.58 22.85
N THR A 225 -1.98 -0.76 24.16
CA THR A 225 -2.54 0.13 25.19
C THR A 225 -1.46 0.84 26.02
N ILE A 226 -0.21 0.39 25.89
CA ILE A 226 0.90 0.80 26.74
C ILE A 226 1.40 2.21 26.36
N ASN A 227 1.86 2.94 27.37
CA ASN A 227 2.24 4.37 27.29
C ASN A 227 3.67 4.69 27.77
N ASN A 228 4.56 3.71 27.79
CA ASN A 228 5.88 3.81 28.42
C ASN A 228 7.03 3.99 27.42
N ASP A 229 6.75 4.43 26.19
CA ASP A 229 7.79 4.60 25.18
C ASP A 229 8.64 5.81 25.53
N SER A 230 9.97 5.68 25.43
CA SER A 230 10.88 6.77 25.78
C SER A 230 10.88 7.90 24.75
N SER A 231 10.41 7.64 23.53
CA SER A 231 10.21 8.61 22.46
C SER A 231 9.36 8.01 21.34
N ALA A 232 8.92 8.83 20.38
CA ALA A 232 8.28 8.36 19.15
C ALA A 232 9.13 7.32 18.40
N ARG A 233 10.46 7.51 18.36
CA ARG A 233 11.43 6.63 17.67
C ARG A 233 11.73 5.34 18.42
N ALA A 234 11.29 5.25 19.67
CA ALA A 234 11.48 4.09 20.54
C ALA A 234 10.16 3.34 20.79
N GLY A 235 9.16 3.58 19.93
CA GLY A 235 7.90 2.85 19.94
C GLY A 235 8.03 1.38 19.54
N ALA A 236 6.87 0.76 19.33
CA ALA A 236 6.73 -0.62 18.91
C ALA A 236 6.47 -0.69 17.39
N PHE A 237 7.20 -1.55 16.68
CA PHE A 237 7.11 -1.66 15.23
C PHE A 237 6.79 -3.10 14.83
N ALA A 238 5.77 -3.34 14.00
CA ALA A 238 5.50 -4.68 13.49
C ALA A 238 5.85 -4.79 12.02
N LEU A 239 6.92 -5.51 11.70
CA LEU A 239 7.42 -5.64 10.34
C LEU A 239 6.99 -6.96 9.73
N VAL A 240 6.61 -6.97 8.46
CA VAL A 240 6.21 -8.18 7.74
C VAL A 240 7.12 -8.45 6.54
N GLY A 241 7.39 -9.72 6.31
CA GLY A 241 8.06 -10.20 5.10
C GLY A 241 9.51 -9.72 4.95
N ALA A 242 10.02 -9.78 3.72
CA ALA A 242 11.37 -9.36 3.37
C ALA A 242 11.46 -7.83 3.13
N ALA A 243 12.69 -7.33 3.03
CA ALA A 243 12.97 -5.97 2.57
C ALA A 243 12.46 -5.78 1.13
N VAL A 244 11.94 -4.58 0.83
CA VAL A 244 11.37 -4.29 -0.49
C VAL A 244 11.72 -2.89 -0.98
N THR A 245 12.00 -2.79 -2.29
CA THR A 245 12.24 -1.52 -2.99
C THR A 245 10.96 -0.93 -3.57
N THR A 246 9.87 -1.70 -3.64
CA THR A 246 8.53 -1.23 -4.03
C THR A 246 7.48 -1.74 -3.03
N THR A 247 6.53 -0.91 -2.63
CA THR A 247 5.40 -1.39 -1.81
C THR A 247 4.15 -0.56 -1.99
N VAL A 248 3.00 -1.20 -1.86
CA VAL A 248 1.77 -0.58 -1.34
C VAL A 248 1.55 -1.17 0.04
N ILE A 249 1.27 -0.33 1.02
CA ILE A 249 0.90 -0.76 2.36
C ILE A 249 -0.36 -0.02 2.81
N SER A 250 -1.28 -0.73 3.46
CA SER A 250 -2.46 -0.14 4.08
C SER A 250 -2.86 -0.86 5.36
N ALA A 251 -3.55 -0.12 6.23
CA ALA A 251 -4.27 -0.68 7.37
C ALA A 251 -5.38 0.29 7.77
N THR A 252 -6.40 -0.25 8.42
CA THR A 252 -7.39 0.51 9.16
C THR A 252 -6.88 0.72 10.58
N VAL A 253 -6.81 1.97 11.04
CA VAL A 253 -6.38 2.31 12.41
C VAL A 253 -7.49 3.02 13.17
N LYS A 254 -7.62 2.72 14.47
CA LYS A 254 -8.60 3.35 15.38
C LYS A 254 -7.97 3.53 16.76
N PHE A 255 -8.47 4.47 17.55
CA PHE A 255 -8.00 4.71 18.92
C PHE A 255 -9.18 5.00 19.87
N SER A 256 -9.02 4.68 21.16
CA SER A 256 -10.08 4.85 22.16
C SER A 256 -10.15 6.25 22.76
N THR A 257 -9.01 6.95 22.85
CA THR A 257 -8.95 8.29 23.45
C THR A 257 -7.79 9.09 22.82
N PRO A 258 -8.02 10.31 22.34
CA PRO A 258 -6.93 11.14 21.83
C PRO A 258 -6.01 11.59 22.96
N ASP A 259 -4.75 11.89 22.66
CA ASP A 259 -3.84 12.46 23.66
C ASP A 259 -4.32 13.87 24.06
N THR A 260 -4.44 14.14 25.35
CA THR A 260 -4.82 15.47 25.86
C THR A 260 -3.61 16.28 26.33
N SER A 261 -2.39 15.75 26.20
CA SER A 261 -1.18 16.45 26.63
C SER A 261 -0.80 17.64 25.74
N GLY A 262 -1.50 17.82 24.61
CA GLY A 262 -1.25 18.88 23.64
C GLY A 262 0.00 18.65 22.77
N ASN A 263 0.59 17.45 22.81
CA ASN A 263 1.78 17.10 22.04
C ASN A 263 1.51 15.92 21.09
N TYR A 264 1.29 16.24 19.82
CA TYR A 264 1.02 15.28 18.74
C TYR A 264 2.17 14.28 18.50
N GLU A 265 3.38 14.56 18.96
CA GLU A 265 4.54 13.68 18.79
C GLU A 265 4.50 12.50 19.76
N LYS A 266 3.77 12.62 20.86
CA LYS A 266 3.72 11.59 21.90
C LYS A 266 2.88 10.40 21.51
N ASN A 267 1.84 10.57 20.70
CA ASN A 267 0.94 9.51 20.29
C ASN A 267 0.91 9.40 18.77
N ARG A 268 1.44 8.30 18.23
CA ARG A 268 1.47 8.04 16.79
C ARG A 268 1.10 6.59 16.53
N LEU A 269 0.16 6.37 15.62
CA LEU A 269 -0.25 5.05 15.14
C LEU A 269 -0.37 5.06 13.62
N GLY A 270 0.11 4.02 12.94
CA GLY A 270 -0.04 3.92 11.49
C GLY A 270 0.86 2.89 10.83
N LEU A 271 1.47 3.30 9.71
CA LEU A 271 2.15 2.42 8.77
C LEU A 271 3.64 2.74 8.68
N LEU A 272 4.45 1.71 8.45
CA LEU A 272 5.84 1.78 8.00
C LEU A 272 5.90 1.30 6.56
N ALA A 273 6.31 2.14 5.60
CA ALA A 273 6.52 1.69 4.22
C ALA A 273 7.97 1.24 3.94
N ARG A 274 8.93 1.82 4.67
CA ARG A 274 10.35 1.45 4.66
C ARG A 274 10.88 1.54 6.08
N TYR A 275 11.32 0.44 6.67
CA TYR A 275 11.97 0.37 7.97
C TYR A 275 13.26 -0.40 7.80
N VAL A 276 14.39 0.31 7.86
CA VAL A 276 15.71 -0.30 7.87
C VAL A 276 16.11 -0.56 9.32
N ASP A 277 15.96 0.48 10.15
CA ASP A 277 16.16 0.45 11.59
C ASP A 277 15.43 1.65 12.24
N ALA A 278 15.49 1.77 13.57
CA ALA A 278 14.84 2.84 14.32
C ALA A 278 15.37 4.26 14.05
N SER A 279 16.49 4.39 13.33
CA SER A 279 17.07 5.66 12.88
C SER A 279 16.80 5.92 11.40
N ASN A 280 16.25 4.95 10.67
CA ASN A 280 16.10 4.99 9.22
C ASN A 280 14.76 4.36 8.80
N TYR A 281 13.71 5.19 8.68
CA TYR A 281 12.39 4.73 8.25
C TYR A 281 11.53 5.80 7.57
N LEU A 282 10.51 5.36 6.84
CA LEU A 282 9.40 6.18 6.34
C LEU A 282 8.09 5.66 6.94
N SER A 283 7.36 6.56 7.62
CA SER A 283 6.07 6.25 8.22
C SER A 283 4.95 7.19 7.78
N LEU A 284 3.73 6.66 7.73
CA LEU A 284 2.49 7.43 7.63
C LEU A 284 1.69 7.18 8.91
N THR A 285 1.57 8.19 9.77
CA THR A 285 1.00 8.02 11.11
C THR A 285 -0.08 9.06 11.39
N LEU A 286 -1.19 8.60 11.97
CA LEU A 286 -2.14 9.46 12.66
C LEU A 286 -1.55 9.86 14.02
N SER A 287 -1.74 11.12 14.40
CA SER A 287 -1.39 11.69 15.70
C SER A 287 -2.64 12.27 16.35
N PRO A 288 -3.46 11.44 17.03
CA PRO A 288 -4.66 11.92 17.70
C PRO A 288 -4.27 12.69 18.96
N CYS A 289 -4.49 14.00 18.91
CA CYS A 289 -4.14 14.97 19.94
C CYS A 289 -5.24 16.05 20.06
N LEU A 290 -5.63 16.34 21.30
CA LEU A 290 -6.45 17.48 21.70
C LEU A 290 -5.54 18.55 22.31
N GLY A 291 -5.76 19.81 21.97
CA GLY A 291 -5.02 20.95 22.52
C GLY A 291 -4.43 21.86 21.44
N THR A 292 -3.35 22.56 21.78
CA THR A 292 -2.69 23.56 20.91
C THR A 292 -2.06 22.93 19.66
N SER A 293 -1.55 21.70 19.78
CA SER A 293 -1.19 20.88 18.63
C SER A 293 -2.43 20.11 18.18
N ALA A 294 -3.13 20.62 17.17
CA ALA A 294 -4.30 19.92 16.60
C ALA A 294 -3.91 18.50 16.14
N SER A 295 -4.88 17.56 16.14
CA SER A 295 -4.66 16.21 15.61
C SER A 295 -4.18 16.24 14.16
N GLN A 296 -3.21 15.38 13.83
CA GLN A 296 -2.51 15.44 12.55
C GLN A 296 -2.43 14.08 11.86
N LEU A 297 -2.31 14.12 10.54
CA LEU A 297 -1.81 13.01 9.74
C LEU A 297 -0.43 13.38 9.19
N ASN A 298 0.57 12.57 9.51
CA ASN A 298 1.97 12.87 9.28
C ASN A 298 2.62 11.85 8.35
N LEU A 299 3.26 12.32 7.29
CA LEU A 299 4.24 11.53 6.54
C LEU A 299 5.63 11.92 7.03
N THR A 300 6.30 11.00 7.70
CA THR A 300 7.56 11.26 8.40
C THR A 300 8.67 10.41 7.82
N LYS A 301 9.73 11.05 7.32
CA LYS A 301 10.98 10.39 6.93
C LYS A 301 11.99 10.55 8.05
N VAL A 302 12.69 9.48 8.41
CA VAL A 302 13.77 9.49 9.38
C VAL A 302 15.02 8.92 8.74
N ILE A 303 16.12 9.67 8.82
CA ILE A 303 17.44 9.28 8.30
C ILE A 303 18.48 9.61 9.37
N GLY A 304 19.30 8.64 9.76
CA GLY A 304 20.31 8.81 10.81
C GLY A 304 19.73 9.33 12.14
N GLY A 305 18.45 9.04 12.43
CA GLY A 305 17.77 9.49 13.63
C GLY A 305 17.24 10.93 13.56
N ILE A 306 17.29 11.58 12.40
CA ILE A 306 16.73 12.92 12.18
C ILE A 306 15.35 12.79 11.54
N GLU A 307 14.31 13.35 12.17
CA GLU A 307 12.95 13.38 11.60
C GLU A 307 12.78 14.56 10.64
N THR A 308 12.24 14.28 9.46
CA THR A 308 11.83 15.27 8.45
C THR A 308 10.37 15.01 8.07
N GLY A 309 9.49 15.95 8.41
CA GLY A 309 8.08 15.90 8.02
C GLY A 309 7.92 16.25 6.54
N GLN A 310 7.47 15.28 5.73
CA GLN A 310 7.17 15.48 4.31
C GLN A 310 5.75 16.03 4.10
N TYR A 311 4.84 15.76 5.04
CA TYR A 311 3.46 16.26 5.05
C TYR A 311 2.93 16.39 6.47
N GLN A 312 2.15 17.43 6.72
CA GLN A 312 1.25 17.53 7.87
C GLN A 312 -0.15 17.95 7.42
N GLY A 313 -1.14 17.09 7.69
CA GLY A 313 -2.54 17.36 7.37
C GLY A 313 -3.38 17.52 8.64
N PHE A 314 -4.38 18.38 8.58
CA PHE A 314 -5.31 18.65 9.69
C PHE A 314 -6.73 18.30 9.29
N SER A 315 -7.46 17.65 10.19
CA SER A 315 -8.87 17.33 10.01
C SER A 315 -9.52 17.14 11.38
N ALA A 316 -10.74 17.64 11.55
CA ALA A 316 -11.51 17.43 12.77
C ALA A 316 -11.75 15.93 13.06
N TYR A 317 -11.79 15.11 12.00
CA TYR A 317 -11.95 13.66 12.13
C TYR A 317 -10.76 12.97 12.80
N PHE A 318 -9.55 13.54 12.74
CA PHE A 318 -8.34 12.93 13.30
C PHE A 318 -8.33 12.86 14.83
N ALA A 319 -9.23 13.59 15.50
CA ALA A 319 -9.40 13.58 16.95
C ALA A 319 -10.57 12.70 17.42
N VAL A 320 -11.38 12.15 16.50
CA VAL A 320 -12.62 11.44 16.84
C VAL A 320 -12.30 10.03 17.31
N SER A 321 -12.53 9.79 18.61
CA SER A 321 -12.39 8.46 19.20
C SER A 321 -13.29 7.43 18.49
N GLY A 322 -12.76 6.22 18.30
CA GLY A 322 -13.46 5.10 17.68
C GLY A 322 -13.68 5.24 16.17
N PHE A 323 -13.33 6.37 15.56
CA PHE A 323 -13.42 6.53 14.11
C PHE A 323 -12.33 5.68 13.44
N ALA A 324 -12.74 4.92 12.43
CA ALA A 324 -11.83 4.08 11.65
C ALA A 324 -11.15 4.91 10.55
N HIS A 325 -9.82 4.98 10.59
CA HIS A 325 -9.01 5.67 9.59
C HIS A 325 -8.31 4.66 8.70
N ARG A 326 -8.68 4.60 7.42
CA ARG A 326 -7.92 3.81 6.44
C ARG A 326 -6.72 4.63 5.96
N LEU A 327 -5.53 4.15 6.28
CA LEU A 327 -4.26 4.72 5.82
C LEU A 327 -3.72 3.87 4.69
N ARG A 328 -3.11 4.51 3.68
CA ARG A 328 -2.39 3.82 2.61
C ARG A 328 -1.19 4.62 2.16
N LEU A 329 -0.06 3.94 2.00
CA LEU A 329 1.18 4.52 1.51
C LEU A 329 1.74 3.65 0.37
N GLU A 330 2.07 4.29 -0.74
CA GLU A 330 2.73 3.69 -1.88
C GLU A 330 4.14 4.24 -2.02
N VAL A 331 5.11 3.37 -2.31
CA VAL A 331 6.48 3.75 -2.63
C VAL A 331 6.98 2.89 -3.79
N ASP A 332 7.41 3.54 -4.87
CA ASP A 332 8.00 2.86 -6.03
C ASP A 332 9.54 2.81 -6.01
N ALA A 333 10.13 2.08 -6.96
CA ALA A 333 11.58 1.86 -7.02
C ALA A 333 12.40 3.11 -7.38
N ASN A 334 11.75 4.19 -7.82
CA ASN A 334 12.38 5.47 -8.11
C ASN A 334 12.22 6.47 -6.96
N GLY A 335 11.65 6.03 -5.83
CA GLY A 335 11.42 6.86 -4.67
C GLY A 335 10.20 7.76 -4.78
N THR A 336 9.34 7.55 -5.79
CA THR A 336 8.04 8.22 -5.82
C THR A 336 7.17 7.65 -4.71
N PHE A 337 6.55 8.52 -3.93
CA PHE A 337 5.62 8.14 -2.89
C PHE A 337 4.24 8.76 -3.10
N ARG A 338 3.20 8.06 -2.62
CA ARG A 338 1.81 8.56 -2.56
C ARG A 338 1.18 8.14 -1.24
N ALA A 339 0.71 9.12 -0.48
CA ALA A 339 0.02 8.91 0.78
C ALA A 339 -1.47 9.16 0.59
N TYR A 340 -2.30 8.33 1.21
CA TYR A 340 -3.75 8.39 1.14
C TYR A 340 -4.38 8.30 2.54
N TRP A 341 -5.48 9.02 2.71
CA TRP A 341 -6.38 8.88 3.85
C TRP A 341 -7.80 8.64 3.35
N SER A 342 -8.44 7.57 3.80
CA SER A 342 -9.79 7.19 3.35
C SER A 342 -9.90 7.14 1.83
N GLU A 343 -8.87 6.58 1.18
CA GLU A 343 -8.70 6.49 -0.28
C GLU A 343 -8.58 7.83 -1.03
N ILE A 344 -8.49 8.96 -0.30
CA ILE A 344 -8.20 10.28 -0.85
C ILE A 344 -6.69 10.49 -0.86
N LEU A 345 -6.12 10.84 -2.02
CA LEU A 345 -4.71 11.22 -2.13
C LEU A 345 -4.48 12.52 -1.36
N ILE A 346 -3.59 12.50 -0.37
CA ILE A 346 -3.26 13.66 0.48
C ILE A 346 -1.91 14.28 0.12
N LEU A 347 -0.95 13.46 -0.30
CA LEU A 347 0.35 13.91 -0.78
C LEU A 347 0.93 12.92 -1.78
N SER A 348 1.66 13.45 -2.75
CA SER A 348 2.60 12.66 -3.54
C SER A 348 3.88 13.45 -3.76
N GLY A 349 5.00 12.75 -3.93
CA GLY A 349 6.30 13.36 -4.16
C GLY A 349 7.34 12.33 -4.60
N VAL A 350 8.61 12.75 -4.67
CA VAL A 350 9.75 11.89 -4.96
C VAL A 350 10.83 12.17 -3.92
N ASP A 351 11.48 11.13 -3.42
CA ASP A 351 12.58 11.25 -2.46
C ASP A 351 13.71 10.29 -2.82
N ALA A 352 14.93 10.80 -2.92
CA ALA A 352 16.10 10.01 -3.33
C ALA A 352 16.45 8.90 -2.33
N ASP A 353 16.12 9.07 -1.04
CA ASP A 353 16.36 8.03 -0.03
C ASP A 353 15.45 6.82 -0.23
N LEU A 354 14.30 7.00 -0.87
CA LEU A 354 13.33 5.94 -1.17
C LEU A 354 13.62 5.23 -2.50
N ALA A 355 14.44 5.83 -3.36
CA ALA A 355 14.80 5.27 -4.65
C ALA A 355 15.73 4.05 -4.49
N SER A 356 15.84 3.25 -5.56
CA SER A 356 16.77 2.11 -5.60
C SER A 356 18.20 2.59 -5.32
N GLY A 357 18.86 1.99 -4.33
CA GLY A 357 20.18 2.40 -3.83
C GLY A 357 20.17 3.55 -2.82
N GLY A 358 19.01 4.17 -2.55
CA GLY A 358 18.83 5.15 -1.49
C GLY A 358 18.84 4.51 -0.09
N THR A 359 19.00 5.35 0.93
CA THR A 359 19.16 4.94 2.34
C THR A 359 18.04 4.02 2.85
N LEU A 360 16.82 4.19 2.36
CA LEU A 360 15.64 3.44 2.78
C LEU A 360 15.25 2.32 1.80
N ALA A 361 16.01 2.10 0.72
CA ALA A 361 15.68 1.13 -0.33
C ALA A 361 15.57 -0.33 0.16
N SER A 362 16.33 -0.68 1.21
CA SER A 362 16.32 -1.99 1.86
C SER A 362 15.32 -2.08 3.02
N GLY A 363 14.41 -1.11 3.14
CA GLY A 363 13.45 -1.07 4.22
C GLY A 363 12.38 -2.16 4.12
N ARG A 364 11.94 -2.65 5.27
CA ARG A 364 10.72 -3.46 5.39
C ARG A 364 9.49 -2.60 5.59
N ARG A 365 8.34 -3.23 5.59
CA ARG A 365 7.06 -2.56 5.78
C ARG A 365 6.31 -3.16 6.95
N GLY A 366 5.34 -2.44 7.48
CA GLY A 366 4.74 -2.83 8.73
C GLY A 366 3.81 -1.83 9.39
N LEU A 367 3.54 -2.05 10.67
CA LEU A 367 2.81 -1.15 11.55
C LEU A 367 3.78 -0.32 12.38
N TYR A 368 3.38 0.92 12.64
CA TYR A 368 4.04 1.86 13.53
C TYR A 368 3.12 2.10 14.72
N ASP A 369 3.62 1.95 15.95
CA ASP A 369 2.95 2.42 17.17
C ASP A 369 3.96 3.12 18.08
N SER A 370 3.64 4.30 18.60
CA SER A 370 4.40 4.91 19.68
C SER A 370 3.51 5.72 20.61
N TRP A 371 3.71 5.55 21.92
CA TRP A 371 3.11 6.36 22.96
C TRP A 371 4.10 6.71 24.07
N ALA A 372 4.50 7.98 24.14
CA ALA A 372 5.51 8.48 25.06
C ALA A 372 4.95 9.43 26.14
N GLY A 373 4.91 8.99 27.40
CA GLY A 373 4.83 9.89 28.56
C GLY A 373 3.56 10.73 28.67
N SER A 374 2.39 10.11 28.51
CA SER A 374 1.08 10.71 28.83
C SER A 374 0.36 9.90 29.91
N SER A 375 -0.36 10.59 30.79
CA SER A 375 -1.10 10.00 31.92
C SER A 375 -2.41 9.32 31.50
N ILE A 376 -2.84 9.50 30.25
CA ILE A 376 -4.01 8.86 29.69
C ILE A 376 -3.62 7.55 29.04
N THR A 377 -4.40 6.51 29.34
CA THR A 377 -4.36 5.25 28.63
C THR A 377 -5.21 5.35 27.37
N THR A 378 -4.63 5.07 26.21
CA THR A 378 -5.40 4.88 24.98
C THR A 378 -5.11 3.50 24.42
N THR A 379 -6.13 2.86 23.87
CA THR A 379 -5.98 1.65 23.09
C THR A 379 -5.95 2.03 21.62
N ARG A 380 -4.85 1.69 20.95
CA ARG A 380 -4.62 1.90 19.51
C ARG A 380 -4.77 0.55 18.84
N ASN A 381 -5.70 0.45 17.88
CA ASN A 381 -6.01 -0.79 17.19
C ASN A 381 -5.73 -0.66 15.70
N TYR A 382 -5.37 -1.79 15.11
CA TYR A 382 -5.05 -1.97 13.69
C TYR A 382 -5.83 -3.16 13.16
N ASP A 383 -6.36 -3.00 11.96
CA ASP A 383 -7.17 -3.99 11.25
C ASP A 383 -6.91 -3.87 9.74
N ASP A 384 -7.40 -4.83 8.96
CA ASP A 384 -7.30 -4.87 7.49
C ASP A 384 -5.89 -4.59 6.96
N PHE A 385 -4.87 -5.18 7.60
CA PHE A 385 -3.50 -4.94 7.18
C PHE A 385 -3.22 -5.61 5.84
N GLU A 386 -2.65 -4.85 4.92
CA GLU A 386 -2.27 -5.31 3.60
C GLU A 386 -0.91 -4.73 3.18
N ALA A 387 -0.05 -5.60 2.66
CA ALA A 387 1.28 -5.31 2.15
C ALA A 387 1.51 -6.03 0.83
N LEU A 388 1.64 -5.24 -0.23
CA LEU A 388 1.80 -5.69 -1.62
C LEU A 388 3.08 -5.14 -2.21
N ALA A 389 3.70 -5.88 -3.14
CA ALA A 389 4.67 -5.29 -4.04
C ALA A 389 3.98 -4.16 -4.83
N ALA A 390 4.59 -2.97 -4.91
CA ALA A 390 3.94 -1.91 -5.69
C ALA A 390 3.87 -2.34 -7.16
N PRO A 391 2.75 -2.10 -7.85
CA PRO A 391 2.68 -2.38 -9.26
C PRO A 391 3.79 -1.62 -9.98
N PRO A 392 4.47 -2.24 -10.97
CA PRO A 392 5.53 -1.58 -11.72
C PRO A 392 4.99 -0.26 -12.29
N VAL A 393 5.63 0.84 -11.89
CA VAL A 393 5.22 2.17 -12.36
C VAL A 393 5.58 2.29 -13.82
N ASN A 394 4.56 2.53 -14.63
CA ASN A 394 4.67 2.58 -16.07
C ASN A 394 4.86 4.05 -16.49
N TYR A 395 6.12 4.45 -16.61
CA TYR A 395 6.46 5.82 -17.00
C TYR A 395 6.15 6.05 -18.49
N PRO A 396 5.69 7.25 -18.86
CA PRO A 396 5.63 7.66 -20.26
C PRO A 396 7.01 7.59 -20.93
N LEU A 397 8.07 7.88 -20.17
CA LEU A 397 9.47 7.81 -20.58
C LEU A 397 10.35 7.37 -19.40
N PHE A 398 11.23 6.40 -19.59
CA PHE A 398 12.18 5.97 -18.56
C PHE A 398 13.43 6.86 -18.57
N SER A 399 14.16 6.90 -17.45
CA SER A 399 15.40 7.68 -17.33
C SER A 399 16.43 7.25 -18.37
N GLY A 400 17.01 8.22 -19.09
CA GLY A 400 18.01 7.98 -20.14
C GLY A 400 17.47 7.20 -21.34
N ARG A 401 16.15 7.23 -21.57
CA ARG A 401 15.46 6.54 -22.67
C ARG A 401 14.71 7.52 -23.56
N SER A 402 14.29 7.01 -24.72
CA SER A 402 13.59 7.74 -25.79
C SER A 402 12.15 7.26 -25.96
N CYS A 403 11.28 8.15 -26.44
CA CYS A 403 9.94 7.82 -26.90
C CYS A 403 9.62 8.48 -28.24
N GLU A 404 8.67 7.90 -28.96
CA GLU A 404 8.13 8.41 -30.21
C GLU A 404 6.63 8.63 -30.03
N ILE A 405 6.17 9.83 -30.40
CA ILE A 405 4.76 10.20 -30.44
C ILE A 405 4.42 10.59 -31.87
N ALA A 406 3.85 9.65 -32.62
CA ALA A 406 3.45 9.82 -34.00
C ALA A 406 1.95 10.11 -34.14
N HIS A 407 1.53 10.40 -35.37
CA HIS A 407 0.12 10.65 -35.68
C HIS A 407 -0.77 9.40 -35.58
N ASP A 408 -0.17 8.20 -35.63
CA ASP A 408 -0.85 6.91 -35.64
C ASP A 408 -0.46 5.99 -34.48
N HIS A 409 0.66 6.23 -33.82
CA HIS A 409 1.13 5.41 -32.71
C HIS A 409 1.92 6.21 -31.66
N ALA A 410 2.17 5.57 -30.52
CA ALA A 410 3.01 6.13 -29.49
C ALA A 410 3.76 4.97 -28.80
N ILE A 411 5.08 4.95 -28.96
CA ILE A 411 5.97 3.88 -28.49
C ILE A 411 7.10 4.48 -27.66
N ARG A 412 7.74 3.66 -26.84
CA ARG A 412 8.91 4.06 -26.04
C ARG A 412 9.88 2.91 -25.86
N GLU A 413 11.13 3.23 -25.58
CA GLU A 413 12.11 2.25 -25.11
C GLU A 413 11.68 1.64 -23.77
N ALA A 414 11.97 0.35 -23.58
CA ALA A 414 11.90 -0.33 -22.31
C ALA A 414 12.94 0.24 -21.33
N SER A 415 12.78 -0.01 -20.03
CA SER A 415 13.72 0.47 -19.01
C SER A 415 15.17 0.03 -19.26
N ALA A 416 15.36 -1.17 -19.82
CA ALA A 416 16.66 -1.72 -20.21
C ALA A 416 17.27 -1.06 -21.47
N GLY A 417 16.51 -0.30 -22.26
CA GLY A 417 16.99 0.42 -23.45
C GLY A 417 17.19 -0.44 -24.70
N THR A 418 16.78 -1.70 -24.68
CA THR A 418 17.02 -2.64 -25.80
C THR A 418 15.83 -2.81 -26.73
N ASN A 419 14.61 -2.58 -26.24
CA ASN A 419 13.38 -2.87 -26.97
C ASN A 419 12.45 -1.66 -26.97
N TRP A 420 11.74 -1.44 -28.07
CA TRP A 420 10.67 -0.45 -28.16
C TRP A 420 9.31 -1.14 -28.02
N ALA A 421 8.40 -0.55 -27.25
CA ALA A 421 7.07 -1.09 -27.02
C ALA A 421 6.00 0.01 -26.97
N PRO A 422 4.74 -0.31 -27.28
CA PRO A 422 3.63 0.63 -27.14
C PRO A 422 3.56 1.25 -25.74
N MET A 423 3.24 2.55 -25.69
CA MET A 423 3.00 3.21 -24.42
C MET A 423 1.72 2.69 -23.78
N ALA A 424 1.79 2.28 -22.51
CA ALA A 424 0.70 1.56 -21.86
C ALA A 424 -0.56 2.42 -21.66
N ARG A 425 -0.42 3.76 -21.68
CA ARG A 425 -1.51 4.71 -21.54
C ARG A 425 -1.23 5.94 -22.39
N TYR A 426 -2.12 6.21 -23.33
CA TYR A 426 -2.17 7.46 -24.09
C TYR A 426 -3.49 8.18 -23.80
N ARG A 427 -3.44 9.47 -23.47
CA ARG A 427 -4.62 10.32 -23.26
C ARG A 427 -4.49 11.54 -24.17
N GLY A 428 -5.59 11.92 -24.82
CA GLY A 428 -5.64 13.06 -25.75
C GLY A 428 -5.72 12.64 -27.22
N ARG A 429 -5.71 13.64 -28.12
CA ARG A 429 -5.61 13.41 -29.57
C ARG A 429 -4.15 13.21 -29.95
N ARG A 430 -3.92 12.28 -30.90
CA ARG A 430 -2.60 12.07 -31.50
C ARG A 430 -2.05 13.36 -32.11
N LEU A 431 -0.73 13.45 -32.13
CA LEU A 431 -0.03 14.60 -32.69
C LEU A 431 -0.47 14.77 -34.15
N TYR A 432 -1.12 15.90 -34.43
CA TYR A 432 -1.55 16.28 -35.76
C TYR A 432 -1.06 17.70 -36.03
N ILE A 433 -0.20 17.83 -37.02
CA ILE A 433 0.24 19.12 -37.52
C ILE A 433 -0.65 19.42 -38.74
N PRO A 434 -1.53 20.44 -38.66
CA PRO A 434 -2.37 20.77 -39.78
C PRO A 434 -1.50 21.24 -40.97
N PRO A 435 -1.89 20.91 -42.22
CA PRO A 435 -1.22 21.45 -43.39
C PRO A 435 -1.32 22.97 -43.41
N ALA A 436 -0.38 23.62 -44.10
CA ALA A 436 -0.42 25.06 -44.30
C ALA A 436 -1.74 25.44 -44.97
N GLY A 437 -2.58 26.20 -44.26
CA GLY A 437 -3.80 26.75 -44.83
C GLY A 437 -3.51 27.82 -45.88
N PRO A 438 -4.54 28.38 -46.55
CA PRO A 438 -4.38 29.37 -47.62
C PRO A 438 -3.57 30.61 -47.23
N ALA A 439 -3.54 30.95 -45.94
CA ALA A 439 -2.79 32.08 -45.38
C ALA A 439 -1.33 31.75 -45.00
N GLY A 440 -0.83 30.54 -45.27
CA GLY A 440 0.58 30.17 -45.01
C GLY A 440 0.98 30.18 -43.53
N LEU A 441 0.01 29.96 -42.62
CA LEU A 441 0.24 30.06 -41.18
C LEU A 441 1.20 28.97 -40.69
N LYS A 442 2.11 29.35 -39.78
CA LYS A 442 3.07 28.44 -39.15
C LYS A 442 2.46 27.82 -37.88
N THR A 443 2.58 26.50 -37.73
CA THR A 443 2.23 25.81 -36.49
C THR A 443 3.42 25.85 -35.53
N ARG A 444 3.17 26.26 -34.28
CA ARG A 444 4.14 26.13 -33.18
C ARG A 444 3.77 24.92 -32.33
N LEU A 445 4.71 23.99 -32.17
CA LEU A 445 4.58 22.88 -31.25
C LEU A 445 5.24 23.25 -29.92
N VAL A 446 4.53 23.02 -28.81
CA VAL A 446 5.07 23.16 -27.46
C VAL A 446 4.99 21.79 -26.81
N LEU A 447 6.13 21.25 -26.42
CA LEU A 447 6.20 20.03 -25.63
C LEU A 447 6.32 20.43 -24.16
N LYS A 448 5.43 19.88 -23.33
CA LYS A 448 5.57 19.90 -21.87
C LYS A 448 5.68 18.45 -21.43
N ASP A 449 6.81 18.10 -20.85
CA ASP A 449 7.07 16.77 -20.33
C ASP A 449 7.55 16.83 -18.88
N ARG A 450 7.34 15.73 -18.17
CA ARG A 450 7.91 15.45 -16.86
C ARG A 450 7.85 13.96 -16.56
N ARG A 451 8.72 13.48 -15.68
CA ARG A 451 8.78 12.06 -15.31
C ARG A 451 7.61 11.64 -14.41
N THR A 452 7.06 12.57 -13.64
CA THR A 452 5.95 12.36 -12.70
C THR A 452 4.58 12.67 -13.34
N ASP A 453 3.46 12.35 -12.65
CA ASP A 453 2.10 12.85 -13.04
C ASP A 453 2.21 14.32 -13.39
N VAL A 454 1.61 14.87 -14.49
CA VAL A 454 1.72 16.25 -15.08
C VAL A 454 0.90 17.36 -14.38
N ASP A 455 -0.04 16.95 -13.52
CA ASP A 455 -0.96 17.87 -12.84
C ASP A 455 -0.66 18.08 -11.33
N GLY A 456 0.12 17.20 -10.68
CA GLY A 456 0.67 17.43 -9.33
C GLY A 456 1.63 18.65 -9.20
N GLY A 457 1.63 19.32 -8.05
CA GLY A 457 2.42 20.55 -7.83
C GLY A 457 3.93 20.38 -7.65
N VAL A 458 4.51 19.21 -7.90
CA VAL A 458 5.92 18.91 -7.59
C VAL A 458 6.80 19.08 -8.84
N ALA A 459 7.90 19.83 -8.70
CA ALA A 459 8.88 20.04 -9.75
C ALA A 459 9.75 18.79 -9.98
N ASP A 460 10.14 18.54 -11.23
CA ASP A 460 11.06 17.45 -11.59
C ASP A 460 12.49 17.86 -11.18
N SER A 461 13.11 17.15 -10.24
CA SER A 461 14.39 17.55 -9.63
C SER A 461 15.63 16.93 -10.31
N ALA A 462 15.43 16.10 -11.35
CA ALA A 462 16.50 15.26 -11.89
C ALA A 462 16.71 15.35 -13.42
N ASP A 463 16.10 16.32 -14.11
CA ASP A 463 16.24 16.43 -15.57
C ASP A 463 17.45 17.27 -15.98
N THR A 464 18.45 16.61 -16.57
CA THR A 464 19.55 17.28 -17.27
C THR A 464 19.41 16.98 -18.77
N ALA A 465 19.08 18.02 -19.52
CA ALA A 465 18.92 18.08 -20.98
C ALA A 465 17.84 17.17 -21.62
N ARG A 466 16.81 17.80 -22.18
CA ARG A 466 15.83 17.14 -23.06
C ARG A 466 15.94 17.69 -24.47
N SER A 467 16.02 16.80 -25.45
CA SER A 467 16.02 17.13 -26.87
C SER A 467 14.86 16.43 -27.55
N ALA A 468 14.05 17.17 -28.30
CA ALA A 468 13.02 16.61 -29.16
C ALA A 468 13.39 16.90 -30.61
N THR A 469 13.27 15.90 -31.48
CA THR A 469 13.43 16.05 -32.93
C THR A 469 12.08 15.80 -33.59
N LEU A 470 11.67 16.70 -34.48
CA LEU A 470 10.44 16.56 -35.25
C LEU A 470 10.76 15.97 -36.62
N TYR A 471 10.17 14.81 -36.92
CA TYR A 471 10.17 14.23 -38.26
C TYR A 471 8.81 14.48 -38.92
N VAL A 472 8.83 15.02 -40.14
CA VAL A 472 7.61 15.27 -40.94
C VAL A 472 7.76 14.54 -42.27
N THR A 473 6.82 13.63 -42.54
CA THR A 473 6.70 13.01 -43.87
C THR A 473 5.47 13.61 -44.56
N PRO A 474 5.63 14.54 -45.52
CA PRO A 474 4.51 15.08 -46.26
C PRO A 474 3.87 13.98 -47.11
N ARG A 475 2.55 13.77 -46.94
CA ARG A 475 1.78 12.90 -47.83
C ARG A 475 1.07 13.77 -48.85
N TYR A 476 1.49 13.69 -50.11
CA TYR A 476 0.82 14.36 -51.22
C TYR A 476 -0.32 13.47 -51.72
N LEU A 477 -1.52 14.03 -51.82
CA LEU A 477 -2.56 13.44 -52.65
C LEU A 477 -2.29 13.90 -54.09
N VAL A 478 -1.79 13.00 -54.93
CA VAL A 478 -1.75 13.24 -56.37
C VAL A 478 -3.19 13.12 -56.84
N VAL A 479 -3.86 14.26 -57.03
CA VAL A 479 -5.14 14.31 -57.75
C VAL A 479 -4.79 14.32 -59.24
N PRO A 480 -5.28 13.35 -60.04
CA PRO A 480 -5.02 13.27 -61.48
C PRO A 480 -5.39 14.54 -62.24
#